data_AF-A0A8T0CH41-F1
#
_entry.id   AF-A0A8T0CH41-F1
#
_cell.length_a   1.000
_cell.length_b   1.000
_cell.length_c   1.000
_cell.angle_alpha   90.00
_cell.angle_beta   90.00
_cell.angle_gamma   90.00
#
_symmetry.space_group_name_H-M   'P 1'
#
loop_
_entity.id
_entity.type
_entity.pdbx_description
1 polymer ?
#
loop_
_entity_poly.entity_id
_entity_poly.type
_entity_poly.pdbx_seq_one_letter_code
_entity_poly.pdbx_strand_id
1 'polypeptide(L)'
;MELIKEDEGLEPVSPTGQYFNSVMGKKGARKWKKVEVNVENHVHMPSFSSPKGSSSPSENDSFLKSYISQIATQPFPQGQPLWEIHIIKCPTSEAQGTIIFKLHHALGDGYSLVGALLSCLKRADDPSLPVTFPSVNKFSSANKDDRNTGIRKVVSRSFLPLVNTVRDFGWSLLKSTCIEDDLSSIRCGSDSFRPFSVSTITFSLDRIKEIKSRLRVTVNDIITGVIFLVTRLYMQRASPNSNLSTKSTVLVLLNTRNLRDYKSVREMVRPNSKSPWGNNFAFLHVPIPKDKTSDSQFSSPLKFVYKAREVIKKKRSSFGVILTGKLVEMMKKCRNPEVCTNRDS
;
A
#
# COMPACT_ATOMS: atom_id res chain seq x y z
N MET A 1 -28.13 2.44 2.88
CA MET A 1 -27.36 2.41 1.62
C MET A 1 -28.35 1.95 0.57
N GLU A 2 -29.09 2.89 -0.02
CA GLU A 2 -29.92 2.56 -1.18
C GLU A 2 -28.96 2.18 -2.31
N LEU A 3 -29.11 0.95 -2.80
CA LEU A 3 -28.56 0.58 -4.10
C LEU A 3 -29.45 1.28 -5.12
N ILE A 4 -29.16 2.55 -5.36
CA ILE A 4 -29.78 3.32 -6.44
C ILE A 4 -29.41 2.56 -7.72
N LYS A 5 -30.40 1.94 -8.36
CA LYS A 5 -30.34 1.66 -9.79
C LYS A 5 -30.29 3.04 -10.45
N GLU A 6 -29.08 3.53 -10.73
CA GLU A 6 -28.93 4.77 -11.49
C GLU A 6 -29.48 4.53 -12.90
N ASP A 7 -30.48 5.33 -13.24
CA ASP A 7 -31.03 5.52 -14.57
C ASP A 7 -29.93 5.76 -15.60
N GLU A 8 -30.22 5.35 -16.83
CA GLU A 8 -29.38 5.40 -18.01
C GLU A 8 -28.49 6.66 -18.10
N GLY A 9 -27.21 6.52 -17.79
CA GLY A 9 -26.23 7.58 -18.02
C GLY A 9 -24.99 7.50 -17.15
N LEU A 10 -23.97 6.82 -17.66
CA LEU A 10 -22.61 6.68 -17.11
C LEU A 10 -22.45 5.67 -15.97
N GLU A 11 -22.32 4.40 -16.35
CA GLU A 11 -21.52 3.42 -15.61
C GLU A 11 -20.20 4.09 -15.11
N PRO A 12 -19.71 3.79 -13.89
CA PRO A 12 -18.40 4.26 -13.42
C PRO A 12 -17.28 3.53 -14.19
N VAL A 13 -17.02 4.00 -15.40
CA VAL A 13 -16.18 3.33 -16.40
C VAL A 13 -14.82 3.99 -16.39
N SER A 14 -13.82 3.28 -15.85
CA SER A 14 -12.50 3.27 -16.49
C SER A 14 -12.72 3.01 -17.98
N PRO A 15 -12.23 3.77 -18.99
CA PRO A 15 -12.26 3.47 -20.42
C PRO A 15 -11.96 2.06 -20.92
N THR A 16 -11.84 1.08 -20.04
CA THR A 16 -12.17 -0.30 -20.38
C THR A 16 -13.36 -0.92 -19.63
N GLY A 17 -13.73 -0.57 -18.40
CA GLY A 17 -14.73 -1.29 -17.59
C GLY A 17 -14.32 -2.73 -17.28
N GLN A 18 -13.30 -3.24 -17.98
CA GLN A 18 -12.89 -4.61 -18.11
C GLN A 18 -12.61 -5.18 -16.73
N TYR A 19 -11.75 -4.60 -15.92
CA TYR A 19 -11.26 -5.34 -14.74
C TYR A 19 -12.32 -5.77 -13.71
N PHE A 20 -13.35 -4.95 -13.45
CA PHE A 20 -14.41 -5.31 -12.50
C PHE A 20 -15.52 -6.17 -13.13
N ASN A 21 -15.62 -6.20 -14.46
CA ASN A 21 -16.51 -7.12 -15.19
C ASN A 21 -15.72 -8.07 -16.09
N SER A 22 -14.50 -8.46 -15.71
CA SER A 22 -13.66 -9.34 -16.52
C SER A 22 -12.98 -10.40 -15.69
N VAL A 23 -12.73 -11.49 -16.39
CA VAL A 23 -12.00 -12.65 -15.88
C VAL A 23 -10.69 -12.78 -16.64
N MET A 24 -9.67 -13.31 -15.96
CA MET A 24 -8.41 -13.65 -16.59
C MET A 24 -8.57 -14.98 -17.35
N GLY A 25 -8.31 -14.99 -18.67
CA GLY A 25 -8.36 -16.19 -19.49
C GLY A 25 -7.27 -17.20 -19.11
N LYS A 26 -7.60 -18.50 -19.16
CA LYS A 26 -6.71 -19.62 -18.78
C LYS A 26 -5.82 -20.16 -19.91
N LYS A 27 -6.15 -19.94 -21.19
CA LYS A 27 -5.43 -20.52 -22.34
C LYS A 27 -4.77 -19.44 -23.21
N GLY A 28 -3.48 -19.60 -23.50
CA GLY A 28 -2.66 -18.63 -24.25
C GLY A 28 -2.16 -17.46 -23.38
N ALA A 29 -1.77 -16.35 -24.02
CA ALA A 29 -1.44 -15.11 -23.30
C ALA A 29 -2.64 -14.71 -22.43
N ARG A 30 -2.49 -14.73 -21.09
CA ARG A 30 -3.60 -14.46 -20.15
C ARG A 30 -4.15 -13.04 -20.40
N LYS A 31 -5.22 -12.97 -21.17
CA LYS A 31 -5.92 -11.73 -21.51
C LYS A 31 -7.18 -11.63 -20.66
N TRP A 32 -7.52 -10.40 -20.30
CA TRP A 32 -8.79 -10.11 -19.65
C TRP A 32 -9.92 -10.26 -20.67
N LYS A 33 -11.00 -10.94 -20.26
CA LYS A 33 -12.21 -11.12 -21.05
C LYS A 33 -13.39 -10.58 -20.27
N LYS A 34 -14.17 -9.68 -20.89
CA LYS A 34 -15.43 -9.17 -20.32
C LYS A 34 -16.43 -10.31 -20.13
N VAL A 35 -17.10 -10.29 -19.00
CA VAL A 35 -18.15 -11.23 -18.60
C VAL A 35 -19.32 -10.45 -18.00
N GLU A 36 -20.48 -11.07 -18.02
CA GLU A 36 -21.62 -10.61 -17.22
C GLU A 36 -21.37 -10.94 -15.74
N VAL A 37 -21.65 -9.98 -14.86
CA VAL A 37 -21.38 -10.09 -13.43
C VAL A 37 -22.67 -10.49 -12.72
N ASN A 38 -22.68 -11.66 -12.10
CA ASN A 38 -23.74 -12.01 -11.16
C ASN A 38 -23.41 -11.42 -9.78
N VAL A 39 -24.09 -10.34 -9.41
CA VAL A 39 -23.85 -9.57 -8.16
C VAL A 39 -23.99 -10.44 -6.91
N GLU A 40 -24.91 -11.42 -6.91
CA GLU A 40 -25.15 -12.31 -5.75
C GLU A 40 -23.92 -13.16 -5.41
N ASN A 41 -23.07 -13.46 -6.40
CA ASN A 41 -21.83 -14.20 -6.19
C ASN A 41 -20.70 -13.34 -5.59
N HIS A 42 -20.83 -12.01 -5.65
CA HIS A 42 -19.79 -11.08 -5.21
C HIS A 42 -20.16 -10.30 -3.94
N VAL A 43 -21.45 -10.18 -3.62
CA VAL A 43 -21.92 -9.44 -2.46
C VAL A 43 -22.40 -10.42 -1.40
N HIS A 44 -21.62 -10.56 -0.33
CA HIS A 44 -21.90 -11.46 0.76
C HIS A 44 -22.44 -10.70 1.97
N MET A 45 -23.50 -11.24 2.57
CA MET A 45 -24.13 -10.67 3.76
C MET A 45 -24.15 -11.71 4.88
N PRO A 46 -22.98 -12.02 5.50
CA PRO A 46 -22.93 -13.00 6.56
C PRO A 46 -23.81 -12.57 7.74
N SER A 47 -24.69 -13.46 8.19
CA SER A 47 -25.45 -13.31 9.42
C SER A 47 -24.65 -13.87 10.60
N PHE A 48 -24.42 -13.03 11.60
CA PHE A 48 -23.78 -13.44 12.85
C PHE A 48 -24.89 -13.83 13.83
N SER A 49 -25.36 -15.07 13.77
CA SER A 49 -26.28 -15.60 14.78
C SER A 49 -25.47 -16.27 15.89
N SER A 50 -25.38 -15.62 17.07
CA SER A 50 -24.98 -16.31 18.29
C SER A 50 -26.08 -17.31 18.68
N PRO A 51 -25.75 -18.54 19.12
CA PRO A 51 -26.74 -19.50 19.59
C PRO A 51 -27.57 -19.01 20.79
N LYS A 52 -27.23 -17.87 21.41
CA LYS A 52 -27.93 -17.29 22.57
C LYS A 52 -28.68 -15.96 22.28
N GLY A 53 -28.92 -15.61 21.02
CA GLY A 53 -29.91 -14.56 20.67
C GLY A 53 -29.48 -13.09 20.88
N SER A 54 -28.35 -12.81 21.54
CA SER A 54 -27.69 -11.50 21.50
C SER A 54 -26.19 -11.68 21.72
N SER A 55 -25.36 -11.19 20.80
CA SER A 55 -23.91 -11.15 20.96
C SER A 55 -23.51 -9.78 21.48
N SER A 56 -22.64 -9.76 22.49
CA SER A 56 -22.03 -8.53 22.98
C SER A 56 -21.14 -7.88 21.90
N PRO A 57 -20.93 -6.55 21.92
CA PRO A 57 -20.02 -5.88 20.97
C PRO A 57 -18.61 -6.47 20.95
N SER A 58 -18.09 -6.92 22.10
CA SER A 58 -16.77 -7.57 22.21
C SER A 58 -16.71 -8.95 21.56
N GLU A 59 -17.79 -9.74 21.63
CA GLU A 59 -17.87 -11.00 20.92
C GLU A 59 -17.90 -10.74 19.41
N ASN A 60 -18.67 -9.74 18.97
CA ASN A 60 -18.73 -9.33 17.57
C ASN A 60 -17.35 -8.90 17.02
N ASP A 61 -16.52 -8.25 17.83
CA ASP A 61 -15.14 -7.92 17.44
C ASP A 61 -14.30 -9.18 17.16
N SER A 62 -14.42 -10.19 18.03
CA SER A 62 -13.70 -11.46 17.84
C SER A 62 -14.21 -12.20 16.60
N PHE A 63 -15.53 -12.21 16.37
CA PHE A 63 -16.12 -12.79 15.16
C PHE A 63 -15.66 -12.07 13.90
N LEU A 64 -15.66 -10.73 13.90
CA LEU A 64 -15.17 -9.94 12.78
C LEU A 64 -13.71 -10.26 12.45
N LYS A 65 -12.85 -10.38 13.46
CA LYS A 65 -11.43 -10.77 13.28
C LYS A 65 -11.30 -12.16 12.67
N SER A 66 -12.03 -13.15 13.19
CA SER A 66 -12.05 -14.51 12.66
C SER A 66 -12.59 -14.56 11.23
N TYR A 67 -13.64 -13.79 10.92
CA TYR A 67 -14.21 -13.70 9.58
C TYR A 67 -13.21 -13.08 8.59
N ILE A 68 -12.55 -11.98 8.96
CA ILE A 68 -11.48 -11.37 8.17
C ILE A 68 -10.33 -12.36 7.93
N SER A 69 -9.91 -13.11 8.97
CA SER A 69 -8.91 -14.17 8.85
C SER A 69 -9.30 -15.22 7.82
N GLN A 70 -10.57 -15.63 7.81
CA GLN A 70 -11.08 -16.67 6.92
C GLN A 70 -11.13 -16.19 5.47
N ILE A 71 -11.74 -15.04 5.21
CA ILE A 71 -11.89 -14.55 3.83
C ILE A 71 -10.56 -14.13 3.21
N ALA A 72 -9.58 -13.71 4.02
CA ALA A 72 -8.26 -13.31 3.54
C ALA A 72 -7.40 -14.50 3.07
N THR A 73 -7.63 -15.70 3.61
CA THR A 73 -6.93 -16.92 3.19
C THR A 73 -7.66 -17.67 2.07
N GLN A 74 -8.92 -17.34 1.81
CA GLN A 74 -9.70 -17.95 0.74
C GLN A 74 -9.34 -17.35 -0.64
N PRO A 75 -8.90 -18.18 -1.62
CA PRO A 75 -8.67 -17.71 -2.98
C PRO A 75 -9.99 -17.30 -3.66
N PHE A 76 -9.90 -16.42 -4.64
CA PHE A 76 -11.07 -16.04 -5.44
C PHE A 76 -11.57 -17.23 -6.27
N PRO A 77 -12.90 -17.38 -6.43
CA PRO A 77 -13.48 -18.37 -7.33
C PRO A 77 -12.96 -18.21 -8.76
N GLN A 78 -12.72 -19.34 -9.43
CA GLN A 78 -12.27 -19.32 -10.82
C GLN A 78 -13.42 -18.92 -11.74
N GLY A 79 -13.11 -18.12 -12.77
CA GLY A 79 -14.11 -17.71 -13.77
C GLY A 79 -15.04 -16.58 -13.32
N GLN A 80 -14.71 -15.91 -12.21
CA GLN A 80 -15.41 -14.72 -11.74
C GLN A 80 -14.45 -13.51 -11.67
N PRO A 81 -14.98 -12.27 -11.79
CA PRO A 81 -14.22 -11.06 -11.49
C PRO A 81 -13.55 -11.12 -10.11
N LEU A 82 -12.34 -10.58 -10.00
CA LEU A 82 -11.49 -10.78 -8.82
C LEU A 82 -11.76 -9.78 -7.68
N TRP A 83 -13.02 -9.65 -7.29
CA TRP A 83 -13.46 -8.80 -6.20
C TRP A 83 -14.67 -9.37 -5.46
N GLU A 84 -14.77 -9.13 -4.16
CA GLU A 84 -15.90 -9.48 -3.29
C GLU A 84 -16.18 -8.31 -2.33
N ILE A 85 -17.45 -8.12 -1.96
CA ILE A 85 -17.91 -7.15 -0.97
C ILE A 85 -18.63 -7.92 0.13
N HIS A 86 -18.22 -7.73 1.38
CA HIS A 86 -18.87 -8.36 2.53
C HIS A 86 -19.51 -7.29 3.41
N ILE A 87 -20.82 -7.37 3.62
CA ILE A 87 -21.59 -6.41 4.41
C ILE A 87 -22.00 -7.07 5.72
N ILE A 88 -21.41 -6.59 6.81
CA ILE A 88 -21.56 -7.10 8.15
C ILE A 88 -22.46 -6.14 8.93
N LYS A 89 -23.69 -6.58 9.22
CA LYS A 89 -24.72 -5.78 9.91
C LYS A 89 -24.76 -6.00 11.42
N CYS A 90 -23.63 -6.34 12.04
CA CYS A 90 -23.53 -6.44 13.50
C CYS A 90 -22.74 -5.27 14.08
N PRO A 91 -23.21 -4.65 15.18
CA PRO A 91 -22.45 -3.66 15.91
C PRO A 91 -21.21 -4.28 16.58
N THR A 92 -20.05 -3.72 16.30
CA THR A 92 -18.77 -3.97 16.97
C THR A 92 -18.53 -2.91 18.04
N SER A 93 -17.43 -3.00 18.78
CA SER A 93 -17.05 -1.93 19.73
C SER A 93 -16.76 -0.59 19.04
N GLU A 94 -16.34 -0.62 17.77
CA GLU A 94 -15.93 0.57 17.01
C GLU A 94 -16.95 1.06 15.98
N ALA A 95 -17.90 0.22 15.53
CA ALA A 95 -18.81 0.55 14.44
C ALA A 95 -20.18 -0.13 14.56
N GLN A 96 -21.23 0.50 14.02
CA GLN A 96 -22.58 -0.09 13.96
C GLN A 96 -22.73 -1.15 12.86
N GLY A 97 -21.78 -1.20 11.92
CA GLY A 97 -21.69 -2.17 10.85
C GLY A 97 -20.37 -2.02 10.10
N THR A 98 -19.95 -3.08 9.41
CA THR A 98 -18.66 -3.12 8.71
C THR A 98 -18.88 -3.51 7.24
N ILE A 99 -18.19 -2.84 6.33
CA ILE A 99 -18.11 -3.24 4.91
C ILE A 99 -16.66 -3.62 4.62
N ILE A 100 -16.45 -4.82 4.09
CA ILE A 100 -15.13 -5.31 3.70
C ILE A 100 -15.07 -5.41 2.18
N PHE A 101 -14.07 -4.77 1.57
CA PHE A 101 -13.75 -4.90 0.16
C PHE A 101 -12.55 -5.83 0.00
N LYS A 102 -12.76 -7.01 -0.57
CA LYS A 102 -11.69 -7.95 -0.90
C LYS A 102 -11.39 -7.82 -2.38
N LEU A 103 -10.21 -7.32 -2.73
CA LEU A 103 -9.84 -6.94 -4.10
C LEU A 103 -8.50 -7.57 -4.48
N HIS A 104 -8.43 -8.23 -5.64
CA HIS A 104 -7.17 -8.78 -6.12
C HIS A 104 -6.25 -7.68 -6.71
N HIS A 105 -4.95 -7.72 -6.40
CA HIS A 105 -3.97 -6.71 -6.83
C HIS A 105 -3.78 -6.63 -8.37
N ALA A 106 -4.26 -7.62 -9.11
CA ALA A 106 -4.29 -7.57 -10.58
C ALA A 106 -5.23 -6.46 -11.12
N LEU A 107 -6.20 -6.01 -10.33
CA LEU A 107 -7.16 -4.96 -10.72
C LEU A 107 -6.52 -3.56 -10.73
N GLY A 108 -5.57 -3.32 -9.81
CA GLY A 108 -4.91 -2.03 -9.67
C GLY A 108 -4.11 -1.93 -8.39
N ASP A 109 -3.33 -0.85 -8.27
CA ASP A 109 -2.62 -0.54 -7.02
C ASP A 109 -3.54 0.18 -6.03
N GLY A 110 -3.06 0.36 -4.79
CA GLY A 110 -3.85 1.01 -3.75
C GLY A 110 -4.40 2.38 -4.14
N TYR A 111 -3.66 3.17 -4.93
CA TYR A 111 -4.16 4.46 -5.42
C TYR A 111 -5.34 4.30 -6.39
N SER A 112 -5.23 3.37 -7.34
CA SER A 112 -6.30 3.09 -8.30
C SER A 112 -7.56 2.56 -7.60
N LEU A 113 -7.39 1.61 -6.68
CA LEU A 113 -8.50 0.97 -5.97
C LEU A 113 -9.22 1.94 -5.02
N VAL A 114 -8.47 2.74 -4.26
CA VAL A 114 -9.07 3.83 -3.45
C VAL A 114 -9.74 4.87 -4.35
N GLY A 115 -9.15 5.17 -5.51
CA GLY A 115 -9.77 6.04 -6.51
C GLY A 115 -11.11 5.52 -7.02
N ALA A 116 -11.24 4.21 -7.27
CA ALA A 116 -12.50 3.58 -7.64
C ALA A 116 -13.52 3.62 -6.50
N LEU A 117 -13.12 3.29 -5.27
CA LEU A 117 -14.00 3.39 -4.11
C LEU A 117 -14.57 4.80 -3.97
N LEU A 118 -13.71 5.82 -4.02
CA LEU A 118 -14.11 7.22 -3.93
C LEU A 118 -15.03 7.66 -5.07
N SER A 119 -14.91 7.07 -6.26
CA SER A 119 -15.79 7.38 -7.39
C SER A 119 -17.23 6.90 -7.18
N CYS A 120 -17.44 5.93 -6.30
CA CYS A 120 -18.76 5.44 -5.90
C CYS A 120 -19.36 6.25 -4.73
N LEU A 121 -18.62 7.21 -4.18
CA LEU A 121 -19.05 8.01 -3.03
C LEU A 121 -19.44 9.41 -3.48
N LYS A 122 -20.47 9.94 -2.81
CA LYS A 122 -20.96 11.32 -2.95
C LYS A 122 -20.73 12.07 -1.63
N ARG A 123 -20.68 13.39 -1.69
CA ARG A 123 -20.56 14.22 -0.49
C ARG A 123 -21.80 14.06 0.40
N ALA A 124 -21.59 14.02 1.71
CA ALA A 124 -22.68 13.90 2.67
C ALA A 124 -23.48 15.20 2.81
N ASP A 125 -22.83 16.35 2.61
CA ASP A 125 -23.45 17.67 2.67
C ASP A 125 -24.13 18.08 1.36
N ASP A 126 -23.62 17.63 0.22
CA ASP A 126 -24.24 17.82 -1.09
C ASP A 126 -24.06 16.56 -1.97
N PRO A 127 -25.05 15.66 -2.01
CA PRO A 127 -24.98 14.44 -2.80
C PRO A 127 -24.87 14.65 -4.32
N SER A 128 -25.13 15.85 -4.84
CA SER A 128 -24.95 16.16 -6.27
C SER A 128 -23.47 16.26 -6.65
N LEU A 129 -22.59 16.46 -5.65
CA LEU A 129 -21.17 16.66 -5.85
C LEU A 129 -20.36 15.39 -5.53
N PRO A 130 -19.35 15.06 -6.35
CA PRO A 130 -18.41 13.98 -6.03
C PRO A 130 -17.56 14.35 -4.81
N VAL A 131 -16.92 13.34 -4.21
CA VAL A 131 -15.93 13.58 -3.15
C VAL A 131 -14.84 14.52 -3.64
N THR A 132 -14.58 15.58 -2.90
CA THR A 132 -13.53 16.56 -3.18
C THR A 132 -12.42 16.45 -2.15
N PHE A 133 -11.20 16.72 -2.58
CA PHE A 133 -10.03 16.80 -1.70
C PHE A 133 -9.46 18.21 -1.74
N PRO A 134 -8.88 18.69 -0.62
CA PRO A 134 -8.19 19.97 -0.63
C PRO A 134 -7.06 19.92 -1.67
N SER A 135 -7.08 20.88 -2.59
CA SER A 135 -5.97 21.07 -3.52
C SER A 135 -4.75 21.55 -2.75
N VAL A 136 -3.56 21.11 -3.18
CA VAL A 136 -2.33 21.63 -2.59
C VAL A 136 -2.11 23.03 -3.17
N ASN A 137 -2.60 24.05 -2.45
CA ASN A 137 -2.29 25.44 -2.78
C ASN A 137 -0.77 25.61 -2.85
N LYS A 138 -0.30 26.27 -3.91
CA LYS A 138 1.11 26.64 -4.06
C LYS A 138 1.52 27.43 -2.82
N PHE A 139 2.29 26.84 -1.91
CA PHE A 139 3.31 27.64 -1.26
C PHE A 139 4.25 28.06 -2.38
N SER A 140 4.12 29.31 -2.79
CA SER A 140 5.08 29.97 -3.66
C SER A 140 6.46 29.78 -3.05
N SER A 141 7.24 28.84 -3.59
CA SER A 141 8.68 28.92 -3.46
C SER A 141 9.13 30.10 -4.33
N ALA A 142 8.92 31.31 -3.80
CA ALA A 142 9.67 32.47 -4.19
C ALA A 142 11.12 32.20 -3.79
N ASN A 143 11.88 31.68 -4.75
CA ASN A 143 13.30 31.93 -4.94
C ASN A 143 13.62 31.50 -6.37
N LYS A 144 13.16 32.36 -7.31
CA LYS A 144 13.84 32.52 -8.58
C LYS A 144 14.98 33.50 -8.30
N ASP A 145 16.11 32.97 -7.87
CA ASP A 145 17.41 33.63 -8.01
C ASP A 145 18.45 32.53 -7.95
N ASP A 146 18.96 32.16 -9.13
CA ASP A 146 20.40 32.17 -9.41
C ASP A 146 20.59 31.80 -10.89
N ARG A 147 20.35 32.78 -11.77
CA ARG A 147 20.96 32.76 -13.10
C ARG A 147 22.34 33.37 -12.93
N ASN A 148 23.34 32.55 -13.25
CA ASN A 148 24.73 32.89 -13.57
C ASN A 148 25.76 32.64 -12.47
N THR A 149 26.18 31.38 -12.33
CA THR A 149 27.56 31.06 -11.91
C THR A 149 28.09 29.80 -12.60
N GLY A 150 28.91 30.01 -13.63
CA GLY A 150 30.09 29.19 -13.92
C GLY A 150 29.91 27.75 -14.39
N ILE A 151 29.88 27.55 -15.71
CA ILE A 151 30.00 26.26 -16.42
C ILE A 151 31.43 25.65 -16.30
N ARG A 152 32.14 25.82 -15.17
CA ARG A 152 33.56 25.37 -15.04
C ARG A 152 33.93 24.56 -13.80
N LYS A 153 32.97 23.81 -13.19
CA LYS A 153 33.25 22.80 -12.13
C LYS A 153 32.37 21.52 -12.22
N VAL A 154 32.09 21.01 -13.43
CA VAL A 154 31.04 19.98 -13.65
C VAL A 154 31.54 18.53 -13.81
N VAL A 155 32.83 18.22 -13.67
CA VAL A 155 33.29 16.81 -13.85
C VAL A 155 33.54 16.04 -12.54
N SER A 156 33.70 16.69 -11.38
CA SER A 156 33.95 15.99 -10.10
C SER A 156 32.74 15.84 -9.16
N ARG A 157 31.60 16.48 -9.45
CA ARG A 157 30.39 16.45 -8.61
C ARG A 157 29.26 15.53 -9.10
N SER A 158 29.35 15.01 -10.32
CA SER A 158 28.30 14.21 -10.96
C SER A 158 28.45 12.70 -10.73
N PHE A 159 29.65 12.21 -10.39
CA PHE A 159 29.91 10.78 -10.20
C PHE A 159 29.39 10.22 -8.86
N LEU A 160 29.55 10.95 -7.74
CA LEU A 160 29.09 10.49 -6.42
C LEU A 160 27.56 10.22 -6.34
N PRO A 161 26.68 11.08 -6.88
CA PRO A 161 25.23 10.81 -6.91
C PRO A 161 24.87 9.61 -7.78
N LEU A 162 25.58 9.41 -8.90
CA LEU A 162 25.37 8.30 -9.82
C LEU A 162 25.81 6.96 -9.22
N VAL A 163 26.99 6.92 -8.59
CA VAL A 163 27.49 5.72 -7.90
C VAL A 163 26.59 5.33 -6.73
N ASN A 164 26.13 6.31 -5.93
CA ASN A 164 25.15 6.04 -4.87
C ASN A 164 23.84 5.49 -5.43
N THR A 165 23.38 6.00 -6.57
CA THR A 165 22.18 5.51 -7.26
C THR A 165 22.34 4.08 -7.74
N VAL A 166 23.44 3.77 -8.45
CA VAL A 166 23.72 2.42 -8.96
C VAL A 166 23.89 1.43 -7.81
N ARG A 167 24.61 1.81 -6.75
CA ARG A 167 24.75 0.98 -5.55
C ARG A 167 23.40 0.75 -4.86
N ASP A 168 22.60 1.79 -4.67
CA ASP A 168 21.32 1.66 -3.97
C ASP A 168 20.30 0.86 -4.80
N PHE A 169 20.31 0.99 -6.13
CA PHE A 169 19.52 0.19 -7.06
C PHE A 169 20.01 -1.26 -7.11
N GLY A 170 21.31 -1.49 -7.27
CA GLY A 170 21.94 -2.81 -7.27
C GLY A 170 21.73 -3.55 -5.94
N TRP A 171 21.87 -2.87 -4.81
CA TRP A 171 21.50 -3.43 -3.50
C TRP A 171 20.02 -3.80 -3.43
N SER A 172 19.13 -2.95 -3.95
CA SER A 172 17.68 -3.23 -3.94
C SER A 172 17.33 -4.42 -4.83
N LEU A 173 17.99 -4.55 -6.00
CA LEU A 173 17.88 -5.71 -6.87
C LEU A 173 18.36 -6.98 -6.17
N LEU A 174 19.58 -6.96 -5.63
CA LEU A 174 20.17 -8.10 -4.92
C LEU A 174 19.31 -8.52 -3.72
N LYS A 175 18.75 -7.57 -2.97
CA LYS A 175 17.80 -7.85 -1.87
C LYS A 175 16.49 -8.46 -2.34
N SER A 176 15.99 -8.08 -3.52
CA SER A 176 14.76 -8.66 -4.08
C SER A 176 14.94 -10.06 -4.65
N THR A 177 16.16 -10.45 -5.03
CA THR A 177 16.40 -11.72 -5.75
C THR A 177 17.23 -12.74 -4.98
N CYS A 178 18.34 -12.32 -4.36
CA CYS A 178 19.41 -13.22 -3.93
C CYS A 178 19.80 -13.08 -2.46
N ILE A 179 19.56 -11.91 -1.86
CA ILE A 179 19.97 -11.63 -0.48
C ILE A 179 18.75 -11.67 0.42
N GLU A 180 18.65 -12.74 1.18
CA GLU A 180 17.63 -12.90 2.19
C GLU A 180 17.94 -12.09 3.46
N ASP A 181 16.90 -11.75 4.20
CA ASP A 181 17.06 -11.29 5.59
C ASP A 181 17.24 -12.50 6.50
N ASP A 182 17.84 -12.28 7.67
CA ASP A 182 18.04 -13.35 8.66
C ASP A 182 16.67 -13.88 9.10
N LEU A 183 16.57 -15.18 9.38
CA LEU A 183 15.38 -15.75 10.01
C LEU A 183 15.12 -15.01 11.33
N SER A 184 13.87 -14.57 11.51
CA SER A 184 13.48 -13.74 12.64
C SER A 184 12.01 -13.94 12.96
N SER A 185 11.55 -13.44 14.10
CA SER A 185 10.14 -13.53 14.50
C SER A 185 9.16 -12.85 13.52
N ILE A 186 9.68 -12.04 12.58
CA ILE A 186 8.93 -11.37 11.51
C ILE A 186 9.16 -11.98 10.11
N ARG A 187 10.18 -12.82 9.93
CA ARG A 187 10.47 -13.53 8.67
C ARG A 187 10.51 -15.02 8.97
N CYS A 188 9.45 -15.72 8.57
CA CYS A 188 9.49 -17.16 8.55
C CYS A 188 10.06 -17.68 7.22
N GLY A 189 10.88 -18.72 7.27
CA GLY A 189 11.48 -19.35 6.09
C GLY A 189 10.58 -20.35 5.35
N SER A 190 9.28 -20.41 5.68
CA SER A 190 8.31 -21.29 5.03
C SER A 190 7.40 -20.49 4.09
N ASP A 191 7.21 -20.98 2.86
CA ASP A 191 6.35 -20.36 1.84
C ASP A 191 4.84 -20.53 2.09
N SER A 192 4.43 -21.34 3.07
CA SER A 192 3.01 -21.62 3.34
C SER A 192 2.27 -20.41 3.92
N PHE A 193 1.09 -20.10 3.35
CA PHE A 193 0.17 -19.09 3.87
C PHE A 193 -0.22 -19.39 5.32
N ARG A 194 0.20 -18.52 6.22
CA ARG A 194 -0.09 -18.61 7.66
C ARG A 194 -1.47 -18.04 7.98
N PRO A 195 -2.05 -18.40 9.15
CA PRO A 195 -3.26 -17.74 9.64
C PRO A 195 -3.10 -16.22 9.58
N PHE A 196 -4.07 -15.55 8.94
CA PHE A 196 -4.08 -14.11 8.77
C PHE A 196 -4.78 -13.47 9.95
N SER A 197 -4.16 -12.49 10.61
CA SER A 197 -4.81 -11.74 11.68
C SER A 197 -4.61 -10.25 11.46
N VAL A 198 -5.68 -9.48 11.70
CA VAL A 198 -5.68 -8.02 11.60
C VAL A 198 -5.83 -7.44 12.98
N SER A 199 -4.95 -6.49 13.30
CA SER A 199 -5.05 -5.65 14.48
C SER A 199 -4.86 -4.20 14.06
N THR A 200 -5.72 -3.32 14.57
CA THR A 200 -5.73 -1.90 14.24
C THR A 200 -5.32 -1.10 15.46
N ILE A 201 -4.50 -0.07 15.25
CA ILE A 201 -4.14 0.92 16.26
C ILE A 201 -4.37 2.29 15.67
N THR A 202 -5.08 3.15 16.39
CA THR A 202 -5.44 4.50 15.94
C THR A 202 -4.56 5.53 16.64
N PHE A 203 -4.01 6.45 15.85
CA PHE A 203 -3.20 7.57 16.35
C PHE A 203 -3.86 8.90 15.99
N SER A 204 -3.80 9.87 16.92
CA SER A 204 -4.24 11.25 16.63
C SER A 204 -3.31 11.88 15.59
N LEU A 205 -3.90 12.32 14.48
CA LEU A 205 -3.17 13.01 13.42
C LEU A 205 -2.61 14.35 13.91
N ASP A 206 -3.28 15.04 14.83
CA ASP A 206 -2.84 16.33 15.35
C ASP A 206 -1.58 16.19 16.21
N ARG A 207 -1.52 15.15 17.04
CA ARG A 207 -0.29 14.81 17.78
C ARG A 207 0.86 14.48 16.82
N ILE A 208 0.60 13.73 15.75
CA ILE A 208 1.62 13.43 14.74
C ILE A 208 2.09 14.71 14.03
N LYS A 209 1.18 15.63 13.72
CA LYS A 209 1.51 16.94 13.11
C LYS A 209 2.32 17.82 14.06
N GLU A 210 2.04 17.80 15.36
CA GLU A 210 2.83 18.52 16.38
C GLU A 210 4.27 18.00 16.42
N ILE A 211 4.43 16.68 16.49
CA ILE A 211 5.75 16.02 16.45
C ILE A 211 6.49 16.36 15.16
N LYS A 212 5.79 16.31 14.02
CA LYS A 212 6.33 16.69 12.70
C LYS A 212 6.91 18.10 12.72
N SER A 213 6.17 19.06 13.28
CA SER A 213 6.60 20.47 13.36
C SER A 213 7.82 20.63 14.27
N ARG A 214 7.83 19.98 15.44
CA ARG A 214 8.95 20.06 16.39
C ARG A 214 10.24 19.42 15.84
N LEU A 215 10.14 18.27 15.19
CA LEU A 215 11.31 17.55 14.65
C LEU A 215 11.70 17.99 13.23
N ARG A 216 10.91 18.87 12.60
CA ARG A 216 11.08 19.32 11.20
C ARG A 216 11.20 18.15 10.21
N VAL A 217 10.36 17.12 10.39
CA VAL A 217 10.31 15.89 9.56
C VAL A 217 8.99 15.80 8.80
N THR A 218 8.72 14.68 8.10
CA THR A 218 7.40 14.40 7.50
C THR A 218 6.59 13.40 8.33
N VAL A 219 5.27 13.33 8.09
CA VAL A 219 4.38 12.33 8.72
C VAL A 219 4.89 10.90 8.44
N ASN A 220 5.28 10.62 7.20
CA ASN A 220 5.77 9.30 6.81
C ASN A 220 7.08 8.93 7.54
N ASP A 221 7.97 9.90 7.80
CA ASP A 221 9.20 9.65 8.57
C ASP A 221 8.88 9.21 10.00
N ILE A 222 7.89 9.85 10.64
CA ILE A 222 7.44 9.52 11.99
C ILE A 222 6.83 8.13 12.03
N ILE A 223 5.85 7.84 11.17
CA ILE A 223 5.17 6.54 11.12
C ILE A 223 6.17 5.41 10.80
N THR A 224 7.09 5.64 9.87
CA THR A 224 8.14 4.65 9.56
C THR A 224 9.06 4.41 10.77
N GLY A 225 9.45 5.46 11.50
CA GLY A 225 10.23 5.33 12.72
C GLY A 225 9.51 4.56 13.83
N VAL A 226 8.20 4.79 13.99
CA VAL A 226 7.34 4.03 14.92
C VAL A 226 7.30 2.55 14.52
N ILE A 227 7.10 2.24 13.23
CA ILE A 227 7.10 0.87 12.73
C ILE A 227 8.45 0.20 13.02
N PHE A 228 9.59 0.87 12.78
CA PHE A 228 10.90 0.32 13.10
C PHE A 228 11.05 -0.03 14.58
N LEU A 229 10.64 0.90 15.46
CA LEU A 229 10.71 0.70 16.90
C LEU A 229 9.82 -0.47 17.35
N VAL A 230 8.56 -0.50 16.91
CA VAL A 230 7.60 -1.55 17.27
C VAL A 230 8.07 -2.91 16.77
N THR A 231 8.59 -2.98 15.54
CA THR A 231 9.16 -4.22 14.99
C THR A 231 10.33 -4.72 15.85
N ARG A 232 11.23 -3.82 16.28
CA ARG A 232 12.36 -4.19 17.14
C ARG A 232 11.90 -4.65 18.53
N LEU A 233 10.95 -3.95 19.13
CA LEU A 233 10.33 -4.34 20.41
C LEU A 233 9.65 -5.71 20.32
N TYR A 234 8.92 -5.96 19.22
CA TYR A 234 8.27 -7.25 18.97
C TYR A 234 9.29 -8.38 18.84
N MET A 235 10.33 -8.20 18.02
CA MET A 235 11.40 -9.21 17.86
C MET A 235 12.09 -9.53 19.20
N GLN A 236 12.38 -8.50 20.00
CA GLN A 236 12.98 -8.67 21.33
C GLN A 236 12.06 -9.46 22.27
N ARG A 237 10.76 -9.17 22.27
CA ARG A 237 9.78 -9.83 23.13
C ARG A 237 9.46 -11.25 22.68
N ALA A 238 9.38 -11.49 21.37
CA ALA A 238 9.09 -12.80 20.79
C ALA A 238 10.29 -13.75 20.83
N SER A 239 11.52 -13.23 20.88
CA SER A 239 12.74 -14.04 20.93
C SER A 239 13.80 -13.37 21.80
N PRO A 240 13.68 -13.48 23.15
CA PRO A 240 14.57 -12.81 24.11
C PRO A 240 16.05 -13.16 23.93
N ASN A 241 16.33 -14.36 23.42
CA ASN A 241 17.68 -14.88 23.20
C ASN A 241 18.21 -14.65 21.78
N SER A 242 17.42 -14.01 20.90
CA SER A 242 17.86 -13.73 19.53
C SER A 242 18.76 -12.51 19.49
N ASN A 243 19.81 -12.57 18.67
CA ASN A 243 20.70 -11.44 18.46
C ASN A 243 19.91 -10.24 17.91
N LEU A 244 19.83 -9.15 18.69
CA LEU A 244 19.18 -7.89 18.30
C LEU A 244 19.79 -7.25 17.04
N SER A 245 20.93 -7.78 16.59
CA SER A 245 21.63 -7.42 15.36
C SER A 245 21.10 -8.12 14.10
N THR A 246 20.01 -8.88 14.18
CA THR A 246 19.35 -9.48 13.02
C THR A 246 19.08 -8.43 11.93
N LYS A 247 19.50 -8.77 10.71
CA LYS A 247 19.24 -7.97 9.51
C LYS A 247 17.78 -8.14 9.13
N SER A 248 17.07 -7.01 9.17
CA SER A 248 15.66 -6.93 8.81
C SER A 248 15.45 -5.72 7.94
N THR A 249 14.64 -5.88 6.90
CA THR A 249 14.40 -4.88 5.88
C THR A 249 12.90 -4.68 5.71
N VAL A 250 12.44 -3.44 5.83
CA VAL A 250 11.05 -3.05 5.52
C VAL A 250 10.95 -2.70 4.05
N LEU A 251 9.89 -3.13 3.40
CA LEU A 251 9.55 -2.71 2.05
C LEU A 251 8.61 -1.50 2.11
N VAL A 252 9.09 -0.33 1.71
CA VAL A 252 8.30 0.90 1.65
C VAL A 252 7.79 1.09 0.23
N LEU A 253 6.47 1.03 0.03
CA LEU A 253 5.86 1.26 -1.28
C LEU A 253 5.74 2.76 -1.57
N LEU A 254 5.99 3.12 -2.83
CA LEU A 254 5.91 4.47 -3.35
C LEU A 254 4.99 4.49 -4.56
N ASN A 255 4.12 5.49 -4.64
CA ASN A 255 3.40 5.75 -5.88
C ASN A 255 4.35 6.40 -6.88
N THR A 256 4.43 5.85 -8.11
CA THR A 256 5.29 6.40 -9.17
C THR A 256 4.59 7.49 -9.98
N ARG A 257 3.29 7.69 -9.79
CA ARG A 257 2.55 8.80 -10.40
C ARG A 257 3.04 10.13 -9.86
N ASN A 258 3.14 11.12 -10.74
CA ASN A 258 3.41 12.51 -10.34
C ASN A 258 2.13 13.15 -9.81
N LEU A 259 1.80 12.82 -8.56
CA LEU A 259 0.60 13.31 -7.89
C LEU A 259 0.86 14.71 -7.31
N ARG A 260 0.36 15.73 -8.00
CA ARG A 260 0.20 17.07 -7.43
C ARG A 260 -1.16 17.22 -6.75
N ASP A 261 -2.18 16.68 -7.41
CA ASP A 261 -3.57 16.65 -6.94
C ASP A 261 -4.15 15.24 -7.12
N TYR A 262 -5.25 14.97 -6.42
CA TYR A 262 -6.05 13.77 -6.66
C TYR A 262 -6.48 13.70 -8.14
N LYS A 263 -6.47 12.48 -8.67
CA LYS A 263 -6.86 12.17 -10.05
C LYS A 263 -8.04 11.23 -10.03
N SER A 264 -9.17 11.70 -10.55
CA SER A 264 -10.39 10.91 -10.68
C SER A 264 -10.16 9.72 -11.62
N VAL A 265 -10.95 8.65 -11.46
CA VAL A 265 -10.92 7.50 -12.37
C VAL A 265 -11.13 7.94 -13.82
N ARG A 266 -12.05 8.87 -14.06
CA ARG A 266 -12.32 9.44 -15.38
C ARG A 266 -11.07 10.07 -16.00
N GLU A 267 -10.23 10.77 -15.22
CA GLU A 267 -8.96 11.32 -15.70
C GLU A 267 -7.87 10.26 -15.90
N MET A 268 -7.83 9.26 -15.02
CA MET A 268 -6.78 8.23 -15.05
C MET A 268 -6.85 7.36 -16.30
N VAL A 269 -8.00 7.25 -16.94
CA VAL A 269 -8.15 6.28 -18.02
C VAL A 269 -8.28 6.95 -19.40
N ARG A 270 -8.31 8.29 -19.44
CA ARG A 270 -8.23 9.03 -20.71
C ARG A 270 -6.98 8.58 -21.51
N PRO A 271 -7.08 8.51 -22.85
CA PRO A 271 -5.92 8.27 -23.69
C PRO A 271 -4.80 9.26 -23.35
N ASN A 272 -3.55 8.78 -23.27
CA ASN A 272 -2.37 9.58 -22.92
C ASN A 272 -2.43 10.27 -21.54
N SER A 273 -3.18 9.71 -20.58
CA SER A 273 -3.17 10.20 -19.21
C SER A 273 -1.76 10.15 -18.61
N LYS A 274 -1.33 11.25 -17.98
CA LYS A 274 -0.06 11.34 -17.23
C LYS A 274 -0.05 10.46 -15.97
N SER A 275 -1.19 9.88 -15.60
CA SER A 275 -1.37 9.07 -14.40
C SER A 275 -2.35 7.94 -14.69
N PRO A 276 -1.93 6.93 -15.46
CA PRO A 276 -2.84 5.89 -15.95
C PRO A 276 -3.42 5.03 -14.82
N TRP A 277 -4.61 4.48 -15.06
CA TRP A 277 -5.19 3.43 -14.22
C TRP A 277 -4.28 2.19 -14.17
N GLY A 278 -4.31 1.48 -13.03
CA GLY A 278 -3.64 0.20 -12.85
C GLY A 278 -2.43 0.28 -11.93
N ASN A 279 -1.54 -0.71 -12.01
CA ASN A 279 -0.41 -0.80 -11.09
C ASN A 279 0.69 0.21 -11.46
N ASN A 280 0.89 1.28 -10.69
CA ASN A 280 1.97 2.26 -10.82
C ASN A 280 2.59 2.56 -9.45
N PHE A 281 3.40 1.61 -8.99
CA PHE A 281 4.14 1.71 -7.75
C PHE A 281 5.58 1.27 -7.94
N ALA A 282 6.43 1.74 -7.05
CA ALA A 282 7.79 1.28 -6.84
C ALA A 282 7.92 0.90 -5.37
N PHE A 283 9.03 0.26 -5.01
CA PHE A 283 9.31 -0.09 -3.64
C PHE A 283 10.75 0.26 -3.27
N LEU A 284 10.95 0.60 -2.01
CA LEU A 284 12.24 0.85 -1.41
C LEU A 284 12.51 -0.16 -0.32
N HIS A 285 13.63 -0.86 -0.43
CA HIS A 285 14.15 -1.69 0.65
C HIS A 285 14.78 -0.78 1.71
N VAL A 286 14.18 -0.64 2.88
CA VAL A 286 14.68 0.20 3.96
C VAL A 286 15.14 -0.69 5.12
N PRO A 287 16.45 -0.78 5.41
CA PRO A 287 16.92 -1.59 6.52
C PRO A 287 16.44 -1.00 7.85
N ILE A 288 15.92 -1.87 8.72
CA ILE A 288 15.53 -1.48 10.08
C ILE A 288 16.81 -1.20 10.87
N PRO A 289 16.98 0.00 11.46
CA PRO A 289 18.16 0.32 12.26
C PRO A 289 18.43 -0.75 13.31
N LYS A 290 19.70 -1.13 13.45
CA LYS A 290 20.21 -1.98 14.52
C LYS A 290 20.68 -1.03 15.61
N ASP A 291 20.12 -1.12 16.81
CA ASP A 291 20.66 -0.39 17.96
C ASP A 291 21.33 -1.39 18.90
N LYS A 292 22.57 -1.10 19.33
CA LYS A 292 23.30 -1.95 20.28
C LYS A 292 22.80 -1.58 21.67
N THR A 293 22.09 -2.51 22.31
CA THR A 293 21.60 -2.37 23.69
C THR A 293 22.74 -2.54 24.69
N SER A 294 23.58 -1.52 24.87
CA SER A 294 24.48 -1.44 26.03
C SER A 294 24.18 -0.28 26.98
N ASP A 295 23.40 0.73 26.61
CA ASP A 295 23.07 1.83 27.53
C ASP A 295 21.59 2.21 27.46
N SER A 296 20.82 1.74 28.46
CA SER A 296 19.41 2.09 28.75
C SER A 296 18.41 1.84 27.61
N GLN A 297 17.36 1.07 27.92
CA GLN A 297 16.24 0.73 27.01
C GLN A 297 15.86 1.92 26.11
N PHE A 298 16.04 1.77 24.79
CA PHE A 298 15.56 2.73 23.76
C PHE A 298 15.77 4.21 24.11
N SER A 299 16.96 4.59 24.59
CA SER A 299 17.31 5.91 25.14
C SER A 299 16.86 7.14 24.33
N SER A 300 16.48 6.99 23.06
CA SER A 300 15.60 7.96 22.40
C SER A 300 14.81 7.34 21.24
N PRO A 301 13.47 7.15 21.35
CA PRO A 301 12.60 6.75 20.25
C PRO A 301 12.75 7.62 18.99
N LEU A 302 13.18 8.86 19.18
CA LEU A 302 13.41 9.83 18.09
C LEU A 302 14.55 9.40 17.16
N LYS A 303 15.52 8.60 17.62
CA LYS A 303 16.60 8.07 16.78
C LYS A 303 16.05 7.30 15.58
N PHE A 304 15.00 6.50 15.78
CA PHE A 304 14.36 5.75 14.69
C PHE A 304 13.71 6.66 13.66
N VAL A 305 13.09 7.76 14.09
CA VAL A 305 12.49 8.77 13.21
C VAL A 305 13.56 9.47 12.38
N TYR A 306 14.67 9.89 13.01
CA TYR A 306 15.78 10.51 12.28
C TYR A 306 16.43 9.54 11.30
N LYS A 307 16.65 8.28 11.69
CA LYS A 307 17.19 7.25 10.79
C LYS A 307 16.26 6.94 9.62
N ALA A 308 14.95 6.85 9.86
CA ALA A 308 13.95 6.70 8.79
C ALA A 308 14.06 7.85 7.79
N ARG A 309 14.09 9.09 8.28
CA ARG A 309 14.25 10.29 7.44
C ARG A 309 15.55 10.25 6.63
N GLU A 310 16.69 9.95 7.25
CA GLU A 310 17.98 9.88 6.57
C GLU A 310 17.96 8.88 5.40
N VAL A 311 17.49 7.66 5.66
CA VAL A 311 17.49 6.60 4.66
C VAL A 311 16.46 6.88 3.55
N ILE A 312 15.26 7.33 3.90
CA ILE A 312 14.22 7.66 2.91
C ILE A 312 14.65 8.84 2.05
N LYS A 313 15.19 9.92 2.66
CA LYS A 313 15.67 11.09 1.91
C LYS A 313 16.78 10.70 0.93
N LYS A 314 17.74 9.89 1.39
CA LYS A 314 18.82 9.37 0.54
C LYS A 314 18.26 8.55 -0.63
N LYS A 315 17.39 7.58 -0.36
CA LYS A 315 16.82 6.70 -1.39
C LYS A 315 15.87 7.41 -2.35
N ARG A 316 15.16 8.45 -1.89
CA ARG A 316 14.29 9.27 -2.74
C ARG A 316 15.09 10.22 -3.63
N SER A 317 16.25 10.69 -3.15
CA SER A 317 17.16 11.53 -3.94
C SER A 317 17.94 10.76 -5.00
N SER A 318 17.98 9.43 -4.92
CA SER A 318 18.60 8.59 -5.95
C SER A 318 17.62 8.33 -7.10
N PHE A 319 18.13 8.16 -8.32
CA PHE A 319 17.30 7.67 -9.44
C PHE A 319 16.85 6.21 -9.23
N GLY A 320 17.22 5.57 -8.10
CA GLY A 320 16.84 4.19 -7.78
C GLY A 320 15.34 3.99 -7.79
N VAL A 321 14.54 4.95 -7.30
CA VAL A 321 13.06 4.88 -7.36
C VAL A 321 12.55 4.82 -8.80
N ILE A 322 13.13 5.63 -9.69
CA ILE A 322 12.75 5.68 -11.10
C ILE A 322 13.16 4.38 -11.80
N LEU A 323 14.36 3.89 -11.51
CA LEU A 323 14.87 2.62 -12.07
C LEU A 323 14.06 1.42 -11.58
N THR A 324 13.68 1.36 -10.30
CA THR A 324 12.80 0.31 -9.76
C THR A 324 11.40 0.40 -10.35
N GLY A 325 10.84 1.61 -10.53
CA GLY A 325 9.57 1.79 -11.24
C GLY A 325 9.63 1.29 -12.68
N LYS A 326 10.68 1.64 -13.42
CA LYS A 326 10.94 1.14 -14.78
C LYS A 326 11.15 -0.38 -14.80
N LEU A 327 11.86 -0.94 -13.82
CA LEU A 327 12.03 -2.39 -13.69
C LEU A 327 10.69 -3.08 -13.47
N VAL A 328 9.82 -2.56 -12.61
CA VAL A 328 8.47 -3.12 -12.42
C VAL A 328 7.65 -3.02 -13.70
N GLU A 329 7.77 -1.94 -14.46
CA GLU A 329 7.13 -1.79 -15.77
C GLU A 329 7.71 -2.77 -16.81
N MET A 330 9.03 -2.94 -16.86
CA MET A 330 9.70 -3.93 -17.70
C MET A 330 9.30 -5.35 -17.30
N MET A 331 9.24 -5.68 -16.01
CA MET A 331 8.75 -6.96 -15.54
C MET A 331 7.31 -7.21 -15.98
N LYS A 332 6.44 -6.19 -16.00
CA LYS A 332 5.08 -6.31 -16.55
C LYS A 332 5.05 -6.54 -18.06
N LYS A 333 5.99 -5.96 -18.81
CA LYS A 333 6.09 -6.10 -20.28
C LYS A 333 6.79 -7.40 -20.69
N CYS A 334 7.80 -7.83 -19.95
CA CYS A 334 8.64 -9.00 -20.23
C CYS A 334 8.06 -10.29 -19.63
N ARG A 335 7.38 -10.22 -18.47
CA ARG A 335 6.54 -11.33 -18.04
C ARG A 335 5.26 -11.27 -18.86
N ASN A 336 5.22 -12.06 -19.94
CA ASN A 336 3.95 -12.64 -20.34
C ASN A 336 3.25 -13.18 -19.07
N PRO A 337 1.92 -13.14 -18.98
CA PRO A 337 1.18 -13.37 -17.73
C PRO A 337 1.36 -14.76 -17.07
N GLU A 338 2.22 -15.62 -17.60
CA GLU A 338 2.32 -17.05 -17.36
C GLU A 338 3.04 -17.44 -16.06
N VAL A 339 3.79 -16.54 -15.40
CA VAL A 339 4.73 -16.94 -14.33
C VAL A 339 4.38 -16.37 -12.94
N CYS A 340 3.09 -16.30 -12.61
CA CYS A 340 2.65 -16.00 -11.24
C CYS A 340 1.69 -17.05 -10.65
N THR A 341 1.75 -18.31 -11.11
CA THR A 341 0.97 -19.41 -10.48
C THR A 341 1.74 -20.72 -10.29
N ASN A 342 3.06 -20.78 -10.52
CA ASN A 342 3.84 -22.02 -10.33
C ASN A 342 4.78 -21.98 -9.12
N ARG A 343 4.33 -21.37 -8.01
CA ARG A 343 5.00 -21.58 -6.71
C ARG A 343 4.09 -22.01 -5.56
N ASP A 344 2.82 -22.30 -5.86
CA ASP A 344 1.90 -22.89 -4.89
C ASP A 344 1.20 -24.08 -5.57
N SER A 345 1.91 -25.21 -5.59
CA SER A 345 1.35 -26.55 -5.73
C SER A 345 1.90 -27.39 -4.59
#